data_AF-A0A918DXV0-F1
#
_entry.id   AF-A0A918DXV0-F1
#
_cell.length_a   1.000
_cell.length_b   1.000
_cell.length_c   1.000
_cell.angle_alpha   90.00
_cell.angle_beta   90.00
_cell.angle_gamma   90.00
#
_symmetry.space_group_name_H-M   'P 1'
#
loop_
_entity.id
_entity.type
_entity.pdbx_description
1 polymer ?
#
loop_
_entity_poly.entity_id
_entity_poly.type
_entity_poly.pdbx_seq_one_letter_code
_entity_poly.pdbx_strand_id
1 'polypeptide(L)'
;MAKKWDYYIDDARTHSYGLMICSACGNKITKGEFRVRETEDAYITQHRSCSHTDGQWARRDAQRENRIRRAKDQLAAAIEFRDRWGTEALNDEIDDLEALINKLQADQKEVRRYVR
;
A
#
# COMPACT_ATOMS: atom_id res chain seq x y z
N MET A 1 -15.99 14.61 24.60
CA MET A 1 -15.94 13.78 23.37
C MET A 1 -14.86 14.35 22.47
N ALA A 2 -13.73 13.66 22.28
CA ALA A 2 -12.69 14.16 21.37
C ALA A 2 -13.18 14.02 19.91
N LYS A 3 -13.09 15.11 19.12
CA LYS A 3 -13.42 15.09 17.69
C LYS A 3 -12.50 14.09 16.99
N LYS A 4 -13.07 13.02 16.43
CA LYS A 4 -12.31 12.04 15.63
C LYS A 4 -11.99 12.70 14.30
N TRP A 5 -10.71 12.81 13.97
CA TRP A 5 -10.26 13.34 12.69
C TRP A 5 -10.17 12.18 11.69
N ASP A 6 -10.76 12.38 10.51
CA ASP A 6 -10.66 11.41 9.42
C ASP A 6 -9.34 11.66 8.67
N TYR A 7 -8.38 10.77 8.92
CA TYR A 7 -7.14 10.71 8.15
C TYR A 7 -7.31 9.74 6.99
N TYR A 8 -6.70 10.08 5.86
CA TYR A 8 -6.53 9.24 4.68
C TYR A 8 -5.06 8.88 4.54
N ILE A 9 -4.77 7.72 3.95
CA ILE A 9 -3.40 7.29 3.63
C ILE A 9 -3.18 7.46 2.13
N ASP A 10 -2.06 8.09 1.79
CA ASP A 10 -1.68 8.36 0.40
C ASP A 10 -0.19 8.13 0.14
N ASP A 11 0.24 8.15 -1.12
CA ASP A 11 1.64 7.96 -1.53
C ASP A 11 2.18 9.20 -2.26
N ALA A 12 3.37 9.67 -1.84
CA ALA A 12 3.99 10.88 -2.38
C ALA A 12 4.38 10.78 -3.86
N ARG A 13 4.35 9.58 -4.44
CA ARG A 13 4.56 9.35 -5.88
C ARG A 13 3.33 9.66 -6.73
N THR A 14 2.14 9.54 -6.14
CA THR A 14 0.87 9.67 -6.89
C THR A 14 0.10 10.92 -6.50
N HIS A 15 0.26 11.40 -5.27
CA HIS A 15 -0.49 12.54 -4.75
C HIS A 15 0.40 13.54 -4.02
N SER A 16 0.03 14.81 -4.11
CA SER A 16 0.67 15.92 -3.41
C SER A 16 -0.38 16.85 -2.84
N TYR A 17 -0.23 17.22 -1.57
CA TYR A 17 -1.13 18.14 -0.87
C TYR A 17 -0.34 19.33 -0.34
N GLY A 18 -0.69 20.53 -0.84
CA GLY A 18 -0.04 21.78 -0.47
C GLY A 18 1.48 21.72 -0.56
N LEU A 19 2.17 22.11 0.51
CA LEU A 19 3.64 22.15 0.57
C LEU A 19 4.28 20.78 0.84
N MET A 20 3.48 19.74 1.09
CA MET A 20 3.96 18.41 1.47
C MET A 20 4.95 18.46 2.65
N ILE A 21 4.63 19.25 3.68
CA ILE A 21 5.44 19.36 4.90
C ILE A 21 4.80 18.51 6.00
N CYS A 22 5.59 17.62 6.59
CA CYS A 22 5.13 16.80 7.70
C CYS A 22 4.87 17.69 8.93
N SER A 23 3.62 17.74 9.40
CA SER A 23 3.26 18.56 10.56
C SER A 23 3.85 18.07 11.88
N ALA A 24 4.42 16.86 11.93
CA ALA A 24 5.05 16.30 13.11
C ALA A 24 6.56 16.59 13.20
N CYS A 25 7.29 16.58 12.07
CA CYS A 25 8.75 16.76 12.06
C CYS A 25 9.24 17.97 11.27
N GLY A 26 8.35 18.72 10.61
CA GLY A 26 8.67 19.90 9.81
C GLY A 26 9.40 19.61 8.47
N ASN A 27 9.79 18.37 8.22
CA ASN A 27 10.49 17.99 7.00
C ASN A 27 9.55 17.75 5.83
N LYS A 28 10.04 18.02 4.61
CA LYS A 28 9.30 17.77 3.38
C LYS A 28 9.12 16.27 3.12
N ILE A 29 7.88 15.88 2.85
CA ILE A 29 7.49 14.54 2.40
C ILE A 29 7.75 14.49 0.89
N THR A 30 8.74 13.68 0.49
CA THR A 30 9.14 13.54 -0.93
C THR A 30 8.97 12.12 -1.46
N LYS A 31 8.73 11.15 -0.57
CA LYS A 31 8.66 9.73 -0.89
C LYS A 31 7.93 8.95 0.20
N GLY A 32 7.41 7.80 -0.20
CA GLY A 32 6.72 6.87 0.69
C GLY A 32 5.28 7.28 1.02
N GLU A 33 4.64 6.43 1.82
CA GLU A 33 3.28 6.67 2.28
C GLU A 33 3.25 7.75 3.38
N PHE A 34 2.22 8.57 3.33
CA PHE A 34 1.93 9.59 4.33
C PHE A 34 0.44 9.58 4.65
N ARG A 35 0.07 10.06 5.84
CA ARG A 35 -1.34 10.33 6.15
C ARG A 35 -1.65 11.80 5.90
N VAL A 36 -2.85 12.08 5.45
CA VAL A 36 -3.37 13.41 5.25
C VAL A 36 -4.73 13.54 5.91
N ARG A 37 -5.00 14.67 6.54
CA ARG A 37 -6.37 15.06 6.88
C ARG A 37 -6.66 16.41 6.28
N GLU A 38 -7.90 16.59 5.87
CA GLU A 38 -8.43 17.87 5.45
C GLU A 38 -8.91 18.67 6.66
N THR A 39 -8.66 19.97 6.65
CA THR A 39 -9.20 20.96 7.58
C THR A 39 -9.87 22.06 6.76
N GLU A 40 -10.61 22.96 7.43
CA GLU A 40 -11.34 24.05 6.76
C GLU A 40 -10.44 24.90 5.84
N ASP A 41 -9.17 25.10 6.23
CA ASP A 41 -8.25 25.99 5.51
C ASP A 41 -7.08 25.28 4.81
N ALA A 42 -6.83 24.00 5.10
CA ALA A 42 -5.58 23.34 4.71
C ALA A 42 -5.62 21.80 4.76
N TYR A 43 -4.64 21.19 4.10
CA TYR A 43 -4.31 19.77 4.29
C TYR A 43 -3.14 19.61 5.26
N ILE A 44 -3.33 18.74 6.25
CA ILE A 44 -2.29 18.41 7.23
C ILE A 44 -1.73 17.03 6.88
N THR A 45 -0.51 17.00 6.37
CA THR A 45 0.21 15.78 6.00
C THR A 45 1.21 15.34 7.07
N GLN A 46 1.40 14.04 7.25
CA GLN A 46 2.41 13.48 8.16
C GLN A 46 3.04 12.21 7.57
N HIS A 47 4.36 12.07 7.71
CA HIS A 47 5.04 10.82 7.36
C HIS A 47 4.43 9.64 8.11
N ARG A 48 4.42 8.47 7.48
CA ARG A 48 4.09 7.22 8.15
C ARG A 48 4.93 6.97 9.40
N SER A 49 6.25 7.18 9.35
CA SER A 49 7.14 7.05 10.52
C SER A 49 6.79 8.00 11.66
N CYS A 50 6.39 9.24 11.34
CA CYS A 50 5.93 10.22 12.32
C CYS A 50 4.51 9.96 12.87
N SER A 51 3.80 8.95 12.35
CA SER A 51 2.43 8.60 12.74
C SER A 51 2.25 7.10 13.02
N HIS A 52 3.30 6.43 13.50
CA HIS A 52 3.34 4.98 13.70
C HIS A 52 2.27 4.42 14.65
N THR A 53 1.70 5.24 15.54
CA THR A 53 0.61 4.84 16.45
C THR A 53 -0.77 4.82 15.77
N ASP A 54 -0.89 5.27 14.52
CA ASP A 54 -2.14 5.25 13.78
C ASP A 54 -2.50 3.82 13.34
N GLY A 55 -3.62 3.31 13.87
CA GLY A 55 -4.14 1.98 13.53
C GLY A 55 -4.49 1.81 12.05
N GLN A 56 -4.65 2.90 11.28
CA GLN A 56 -4.86 2.81 9.84
C GLN A 56 -3.65 2.21 9.11
N TRP A 57 -2.43 2.40 9.62
CA TRP A 57 -1.23 1.77 9.03
C TRP A 57 -1.28 0.25 9.15
N ALA A 58 -1.65 -0.27 10.31
CA ALA A 58 -1.81 -1.71 10.51
C ALA A 58 -2.88 -2.29 9.58
N ARG A 59 -4.01 -1.59 9.41
CA ARG A 59 -5.05 -1.99 8.44
C ARG A 59 -4.53 -2.00 7.00
N ARG A 60 -3.77 -0.97 6.62
CA ARG A 60 -3.19 -0.83 5.28
C ARG A 60 -2.17 -1.95 4.99
N ASP A 61 -1.32 -2.27 5.95
CA ASP A 61 -0.36 -3.36 5.86
C ASP A 61 -1.07 -4.71 5.73
N ALA A 62 -2.08 -4.96 6.56
CA ALA A 62 -2.87 -6.19 6.50
C ALA A 62 -3.60 -6.33 5.16
N GLN A 63 -4.11 -5.24 4.58
CA GLN A 63 -4.72 -5.26 3.23
C GLN A 63 -3.69 -5.62 2.16
N ARG A 64 -2.48 -5.07 2.24
CA ARG A 64 -1.38 -5.36 1.30
C ARG A 64 -0.95 -6.82 1.39
N GLU A 65 -0.76 -7.34 2.60
CA GLU A 65 -0.42 -8.74 2.83
C GLU A 65 -1.52 -9.69 2.35
N ASN A 66 -2.79 -9.37 2.63
CA ASN A 66 -3.91 -10.15 2.13
C ASN A 66 -4.00 -10.15 0.60
N ARG A 67 -3.67 -9.04 -0.08
CA ARG A 67 -3.65 -8.98 -1.54
C ARG A 67 -2.58 -9.90 -2.12
N ILE A 68 -1.37 -9.89 -1.55
CA ILE A 68 -0.28 -10.78 -1.95
C ILE A 68 -0.69 -12.25 -1.72
N ARG A 69 -1.26 -12.55 -0.56
CA ARG A 69 -1.72 -13.91 -0.23
C ARG A 69 -2.78 -14.39 -1.22
N ARG A 70 -3.82 -13.60 -1.48
CA ARG A 70 -4.87 -13.95 -2.45
C ARG A 70 -4.32 -14.20 -3.84
N ALA A 71 -3.39 -13.37 -4.31
CA ALA A 71 -2.76 -13.58 -5.62
C ALA A 71 -1.97 -14.89 -5.67
N LYS A 72 -1.25 -15.25 -4.59
CA LYS A 72 -0.56 -16.55 -4.48
C LYS A 72 -1.52 -17.73 -4.44
N ASP A 73 -2.61 -17.61 -3.67
CA ASP A 73 -3.64 -18.64 -3.59
C ASP A 73 -4.28 -18.88 -4.97
N GLN A 74 -4.54 -17.81 -5.72
CA GLN A 74 -5.06 -17.88 -7.10
C GLN A 74 -4.05 -18.49 -8.07
N LEU A 75 -2.77 -18.09 -8.00
CA LEU A 75 -1.70 -18.66 -8.82
C LEU A 75 -1.57 -20.17 -8.60
N ALA A 76 -1.57 -20.62 -7.35
CA ALA A 76 -1.49 -22.03 -7.01
C ALA A 76 -2.68 -22.82 -7.59
N ALA A 77 -3.90 -22.28 -7.49
CA ALA A 77 -5.10 -22.90 -8.05
C ALA A 77 -5.06 -22.96 -9.59
N ALA A 78 -4.56 -21.91 -10.25
CA ALA A 78 -4.41 -21.88 -11.71
C ALA A 78 -3.40 -22.93 -12.20
N ILE A 79 -2.26 -23.05 -11.52
CA ILE A 79 -1.24 -24.07 -11.82
C ILE A 79 -1.82 -25.48 -11.62
N GLU A 80 -2.48 -25.74 -10.48
CA GLU A 80 -3.07 -27.06 -10.21
C GLU A 80 -4.12 -27.43 -11.27
N PHE A 81 -4.97 -26.48 -11.67
CA PHE A 81 -5.97 -26.71 -12.71
C PHE A 81 -5.33 -26.99 -14.07
N ARG A 82 -4.33 -26.19 -14.47
CA ARG A 82 -3.58 -26.40 -15.70
C ARG A 82 -2.96 -27.80 -15.74
N ASP A 83 -2.26 -28.19 -14.68
CA ASP A 83 -1.52 -29.44 -14.62
C ASP A 83 -2.46 -30.66 -14.60
N ARG A 84 -3.64 -30.53 -13.99
CA ARG A 84 -4.65 -31.59 -13.94
C ARG A 84 -5.34 -31.83 -15.29
N TRP A 85 -5.59 -30.77 -16.06
CA TRP A 85 -6.41 -30.84 -17.27
C TRP A 85 -5.64 -30.57 -18.56
N GLY A 86 -4.34 -30.28 -18.49
CA GLY A 86 -3.48 -30.01 -19.63
C GLY A 86 -3.87 -28.76 -20.41
N THR A 87 -4.40 -27.74 -19.74
CA THR A 87 -4.95 -26.55 -20.42
C THR A 87 -3.95 -25.40 -20.51
N GLU A 88 -3.29 -25.27 -21.66
CA GLU A 88 -2.36 -24.16 -21.93
C GLU A 88 -3.03 -22.78 -21.93
N ALA A 89 -4.36 -22.71 -22.01
CA ALA A 89 -5.13 -21.47 -21.94
C ALA A 89 -4.95 -20.70 -20.61
N LEU A 90 -4.43 -21.35 -19.57
CA LEU A 90 -4.10 -20.70 -18.29
C LEU A 90 -2.68 -20.14 -18.21
N ASN A 91 -1.81 -20.38 -19.21
CA ASN A 91 -0.42 -19.92 -19.14
C ASN A 91 -0.33 -18.39 -19.03
N ASP A 92 -1.09 -17.66 -19.84
CA ASP A 92 -1.10 -16.19 -19.81
C ASP A 92 -1.57 -15.65 -18.44
N GLU A 93 -2.62 -16.24 -17.87
CA GLU A 93 -3.14 -15.86 -16.54
C GLU A 93 -2.12 -16.18 -15.42
N ILE A 94 -1.41 -17.31 -15.54
CA ILE A 94 -0.34 -17.70 -14.61
C ILE A 94 0.79 -16.66 -14.67
N ASP A 95 1.25 -16.29 -15.86
CA ASP A 95 2.30 -15.29 -16.07
C ASP A 95 1.89 -13.92 -15.51
N ASP A 96 0.64 -13.50 -15.75
CA ASP A 96 0.08 -12.26 -15.22
C ASP A 96 0.01 -12.25 -13.68
N LEU A 97 -0.37 -13.39 -13.07
CA LEU A 97 -0.40 -13.54 -11.61
C LEU A 97 1.00 -13.51 -11.00
N GLU A 98 1.98 -14.16 -11.63
CA GLU A 98 3.38 -14.09 -11.20
C GLU A 98 3.92 -12.66 -11.26
N ALA A 99 3.67 -11.95 -12.37
CA ALA A 99 4.05 -10.55 -12.54
C ALA A 99 3.40 -9.65 -11.48
N LEU A 100 2.11 -9.87 -11.17
CA LEU A 100 1.38 -9.15 -10.13
C LEU A 100 1.99 -9.40 -8.74
N ILE A 101 2.28 -10.64 -8.38
CA ILE A 101 2.88 -10.98 -7.09
C ILE A 101 4.24 -10.29 -6.93
N ASN A 102 5.09 -10.36 -7.96
CA ASN A 102 6.41 -9.72 -7.97
C ASN A 102 6.28 -8.21 -7.76
N LYS A 103 5.36 -7.56 -8.48
CA LYS A 103 5.08 -6.13 -8.32
C LYS A 103 4.63 -5.79 -6.89
N LEU A 104 3.67 -6.52 -6.34
CA LEU A 104 3.15 -6.28 -4.99
C LEU A 104 4.22 -6.47 -3.90
N GLN A 105 5.10 -7.46 -4.06
CA GLN A 105 6.21 -7.70 -3.14
C GLN A 105 7.27 -6.60 -3.23
N ALA A 106 7.58 -6.11 -4.45
CA ALA A 106 8.46 -4.96 -4.65
C ALA A 106 7.91 -3.71 -3.95
N ASP A 107 6.62 -3.41 -4.15
CA ASP A 107 5.94 -2.29 -3.49
C ASP A 107 5.98 -2.42 -1.96
N GLN A 108 5.77 -3.62 -1.41
CA GLN A 108 5.86 -3.86 0.03
C GLN A 108 7.27 -3.62 0.58
N LYS A 109 8.30 -4.06 -0.15
CA LYS A 109 9.70 -3.84 0.22
C LYS A 109 10.04 -2.35 0.21
N GLU A 110 9.55 -1.61 -0.77
CA GLU A 110 9.75 -0.17 -0.88
C GLU A 110 9.12 0.57 0.30
N VAL A 111 7.87 0.26 0.65
CA VAL A 111 7.22 0.87 1.81
C VAL A 111 8.02 0.62 3.08
N ARG A 112 8.47 -0.62 3.33
CA ARG A 112 9.30 -0.96 4.49
C ARG A 112 10.61 -0.16 4.57
N ARG A 113 11.12 0.36 3.45
CA ARG A 113 12.31 1.23 3.42
C ARG A 113 12.04 2.59 4.07
N TYR A 114 10.83 3.11 3.98
CA TYR A 114 10.44 4.46 4.42
C TYR A 114 9.80 4.51 5.81
N VAL A 115 9.60 3.36 6.46
CA VAL A 115 9.05 3.28 7.82
C VAL A 115 10.14 3.32 8.90
N ARG A 116 11.42 3.28 8.52
CA ARG A 116 12.56 3.33 9.44
C ARG A 116 12.93 4.74 9.87
#